data_AF-A0A7Y4TN47-F1
#
_entry.id   AF-A0A7Y4TN47-F1
#
_cell.length_a   1.000
_cell.length_b   1.000
_cell.length_c   1.000
_cell.angle_alpha   90.00
_cell.angle_beta   90.00
_cell.angle_gamma   90.00
#
_symmetry.space_group_name_H-M   'P 1'
#
loop_
_entity.id
_entity.type
_entity.pdbx_description
1 polymer ?
#
loop_
_entity_poly.entity_id
_entity_poly.type
_entity_poly.pdbx_seq_one_letter_code
_entity_poly.pdbx_strand_id
1 'polypeptide(L)'
;LGRVTTAEYLLDNNVDPLAGTKTGLNGFHYAASSGNLAVIKLLIERGVSMEIENMYGGTVLGQAVWSAVFEQKASHADIISELVAAGAVIEPGTLEWWEQQDVPSKEAKLLIAETLRNSQAP
;
A
#
# COMPACT_ATOMS: atom_id res chain seq x y z
N LEU A 1 12.98 16.58 8.66
CA LEU A 1 14.27 15.89 8.40
C LEU A 1 14.37 14.77 9.43
N GLY A 2 14.27 13.50 9.03
CA GLY A 2 14.29 12.38 10.00
C GLY A 2 13.41 11.16 9.69
N ARG A 3 12.83 11.04 8.48
CA ARG A 3 12.07 9.83 8.07
C ARG A 3 12.68 9.05 6.90
N VAL A 4 13.61 9.65 6.16
CA VAL A 4 14.28 9.00 5.02
C VAL A 4 15.44 8.12 5.51
N THR A 5 16.26 8.62 6.43
CA THR A 5 17.40 7.88 6.99
C THR A 5 17.00 6.65 7.80
N THR A 6 15.84 6.63 8.46
CA THR A 6 15.36 5.43 9.18
C THR A 6 14.85 4.35 8.22
N ALA A 7 14.24 4.75 7.10
CA ALA A 7 13.79 3.82 6.06
C ALA A 7 14.98 3.23 5.30
N GLU A 8 16.01 4.03 4.99
CA GLU A 8 17.28 3.56 4.44
C GLU A 8 18.00 2.61 5.42
N TYR A 9 18.09 2.95 6.71
CA TYR A 9 18.76 2.13 7.72
C TYR A 9 18.09 0.77 7.95
N LEU A 10 16.75 0.69 7.88
CA LEU A 10 16.01 -0.58 7.99
C LEU A 10 16.16 -1.46 6.73
N LEU A 11 16.41 -0.86 5.56
CA LEU A 11 16.60 -1.58 4.30
C LEU A 11 18.05 -2.06 4.11
N ASP A 12 19.03 -1.31 4.60
CA ASP A 12 20.46 -1.61 4.42
C ASP A 12 21.01 -2.71 5.37
N ASN A 13 20.25 -3.13 6.39
CA ASN A 13 20.73 -4.06 7.42
C ASN A 13 20.09 -5.46 7.39
N ASN A 14 19.46 -5.87 6.29
CA ASN A 14 18.81 -7.19 6.22
C ASN A 14 17.85 -7.40 7.40
N VAL A 15 17.24 -6.31 7.89
CA VAL A 15 16.38 -6.31 9.07
C VAL A 15 15.18 -7.13 8.69
N ASP A 16 15.00 -8.24 9.39
CA ASP A 16 13.82 -9.06 9.24
C ASP A 16 12.60 -8.13 9.35
N PRO A 17 11.79 -7.99 8.28
CA PRO A 17 10.62 -7.12 8.30
C PRO A 17 9.60 -7.51 9.39
N LEU A 18 9.78 -8.69 9.99
CA LEU A 18 9.00 -9.24 11.10
C LEU A 18 9.69 -9.07 12.47
N ALA A 19 10.93 -8.55 12.53
CA ALA A 19 11.66 -8.36 13.78
C ALA A 19 11.06 -7.20 14.60
N GLY A 20 10.03 -7.53 15.39
CA GLY A 20 9.59 -6.73 16.52
C GLY A 20 8.08 -6.46 16.60
N THR A 21 7.28 -6.80 15.59
CA THR A 21 5.83 -6.55 15.62
C THR A 21 5.08 -7.87 15.60
N LYS A 22 4.20 -8.09 16.58
CA LYS A 22 3.29 -9.27 16.59
C LYS A 22 2.24 -9.20 15.46
N THR A 23 2.30 -8.17 14.61
CA THR A 23 1.31 -7.85 13.60
C THR A 23 1.67 -8.31 12.19
N GLY A 24 2.91 -8.77 11.96
CA GLY A 24 3.35 -9.19 10.62
C GLY A 24 3.45 -8.03 9.61
N LEU A 25 3.29 -6.78 10.07
CA LEU A 25 3.44 -5.60 9.23
C LEU A 25 4.93 -5.33 8.98
N ASN A 26 5.33 -5.40 7.71
CA ASN A 26 6.66 -4.98 7.28
C ASN A 26 6.72 -3.47 7.01
N GLY A 27 7.93 -2.95 6.74
CA GLY A 27 8.13 -1.54 6.39
C GLY A 27 7.30 -1.05 5.19
N PHE A 28 6.91 -1.96 4.29
CA PHE A 28 6.10 -1.66 3.12
C PHE A 28 4.63 -1.40 3.49
N HIS A 29 4.05 -2.18 4.41
CA HIS A 29 2.72 -1.92 4.96
C HIS A 29 2.67 -0.60 5.72
N TYR A 30 3.69 -0.29 6.53
CA TYR A 30 3.75 0.98 7.26
C TYR A 30 3.87 2.18 6.30
N ALA A 31 4.62 2.05 5.21
CA ALA A 31 4.71 3.09 4.19
C ALA A 31 3.35 3.32 3.51
N ALA A 32 2.63 2.25 3.18
CA ALA A 32 1.29 2.30 2.60
C ALA A 32 0.28 2.96 3.54
N SER A 33 0.23 2.51 4.80
CA SER A 33 -0.68 3.02 5.82
C SER A 33 -0.42 4.49 6.18
N SER A 34 0.84 4.90 6.21
CA SER A 34 1.21 6.28 6.54
C SER A 34 1.02 7.26 5.37
N GLY A 35 0.71 6.77 4.17
CA GLY A 35 0.58 7.58 2.97
C GLY A 35 1.93 8.10 2.45
N ASN A 36 3.03 7.38 2.68
CA ASN A 36 4.40 7.81 2.34
C ASN A 36 4.86 7.29 0.97
N LEU A 37 4.39 7.97 -0.09
CA LEU A 37 4.68 7.62 -1.48
C LEU A 37 6.18 7.50 -1.81
N ALA A 38 7.03 8.35 -1.21
CA ALA A 38 8.47 8.31 -1.46
C ALA A 38 9.11 6.99 -0.99
N VAL A 39 8.67 6.48 0.17
CA VAL A 39 9.15 5.20 0.69
C VAL A 39 8.57 4.02 -0.10
N ILE A 40 7.31 4.13 -0.57
CA ILE A 40 6.71 3.13 -1.47
C ILE A 40 7.57 2.96 -2.72
N LYS A 41 7.90 4.05 -3.41
CA LYS A 41 8.72 4.01 -4.63
C LYS A 41 10.09 3.38 -4.38
N LEU A 42 10.76 3.77 -3.30
CA LEU A 42 12.05 3.20 -2.92
C LEU A 42 11.99 1.69 -2.67
N LEU A 43 10.91 1.20 -2.04
CA LEU A 43 10.73 -0.23 -1.76
C LEU A 43 10.44 -1.03 -3.03
N ILE A 44 9.64 -0.48 -3.95
CA ILE A 44 9.40 -1.04 -5.29
C ILE A 44 10.73 -1.15 -6.05
N GLU A 45 11.51 -0.06 -6.09
CA GLU A 45 12.82 -0.02 -6.78
C GLU A 45 13.81 -1.06 -6.24
N ARG A 46 13.75 -1.35 -4.93
CA ARG A 46 14.60 -2.36 -4.29
C ARG A 46 14.07 -3.79 -4.43
N GLY A 47 12.95 -4.01 -5.13
CA GLY A 47 12.39 -5.34 -5.35
C GLY A 47 11.86 -6.00 -4.08
N VAL A 48 11.47 -5.21 -3.08
CA VAL A 48 10.83 -5.74 -1.87
C VAL A 48 9.47 -6.31 -2.26
N SER A 49 9.18 -7.54 -1.84
CA SER A 49 7.89 -8.17 -2.15
C SER A 49 6.73 -7.38 -1.54
N MET A 50 5.75 -7.02 -2.38
CA MET A 50 4.50 -6.37 -1.99
C MET A 50 3.36 -7.36 -1.68
N GLU A 51 3.60 -8.66 -1.90
CA GLU A 51 2.67 -9.77 -1.69
C GLU A 51 2.81 -10.43 -0.31
N ILE A 52 3.60 -9.84 0.58
CA ILE A 52 3.71 -10.32 1.95
C ILE A 52 2.42 -9.97 2.68
N GLU A 53 1.75 -10.97 3.23
CA GLU A 53 0.55 -10.78 4.05
C GLU A 53 0.92 -10.43 5.49
N ASN A 54 0.17 -9.48 6.07
CA ASN A 54 0.22 -9.21 7.51
C ASN A 54 -0.62 -10.23 8.31
N MET A 55 -0.68 -10.09 9.65
CA MET A 55 -1.43 -11.03 10.51
C MET A 55 -2.94 -11.10 10.25
N TYR A 56 -3.49 -10.14 9.50
CA TYR A 56 -4.90 -10.08 9.11
C TYR A 56 -5.13 -10.63 7.69
N GLY A 57 -4.09 -11.15 7.03
CA GLY A 57 -4.14 -11.63 5.65
C GLY A 57 -4.10 -10.51 4.61
N GLY A 58 -3.82 -9.27 4.99
CA GLY A 58 -3.77 -8.15 4.04
C GLY A 58 -2.39 -7.96 3.43
N THR A 59 -2.32 -7.80 2.11
CA THR A 59 -1.11 -7.39 1.37
C THR A 59 -0.80 -5.89 1.51
N VAL A 60 0.30 -5.43 0.91
CA VAL A 60 0.65 -4.00 0.87
C VAL A 60 -0.42 -3.18 0.13
N LEU A 61 -0.96 -3.72 -0.97
CA LEU A 61 -2.05 -3.06 -1.70
C LEU A 61 -3.33 -3.03 -0.87
N GLY A 62 -3.70 -4.16 -0.24
CA GLY A 62 -4.86 -4.21 0.66
C GLY A 62 -4.77 -3.20 1.79
N GLN A 63 -3.58 -3.04 2.38
CA GLN A 63 -3.33 -2.02 3.40
C GLN A 63 -3.50 -0.60 2.86
N ALA A 64 -3.04 -0.31 1.64
CA ALA A 64 -3.21 1.02 1.03
C ALA A 64 -4.68 1.36 0.75
N VAL A 65 -5.44 0.40 0.20
CA VAL A 65 -6.88 0.53 -0.07
C VAL A 65 -7.66 0.71 1.23
N TRP A 66 -7.36 -0.09 2.25
CA TRP A 66 -7.96 0.05 3.57
C TRP A 66 -7.66 1.44 4.15
N SER A 67 -6.40 1.85 4.18
CA SER A 67 -6.00 3.16 4.72
C SER A 67 -6.59 4.35 3.96
N ALA A 68 -6.85 4.22 2.66
CA ALA A 68 -7.53 5.27 1.89
C ALA A 68 -8.93 5.61 2.45
N VAL A 69 -9.63 4.64 3.06
CA VAL A 69 -10.94 4.83 3.69
C VAL A 69 -10.83 5.57 5.03
N PHE A 70 -9.89 5.16 5.88
CA PHE A 70 -9.79 5.67 7.26
C PHE A 70 -8.96 6.94 7.41
N GLU A 71 -7.92 7.09 6.60
CA GLU A 71 -6.97 8.22 6.69
C GLU A 71 -7.29 9.33 5.68
N GLN A 72 -7.99 9.00 4.58
CA GLN A 72 -8.52 9.94 3.58
C GLN A 72 -7.48 10.93 3.01
N LYS A 73 -6.20 10.55 2.98
CA LYS A 73 -5.13 11.37 2.37
C LYS A 73 -5.08 11.12 0.88
N ALA A 74 -4.95 12.19 0.10
CA ALA A 74 -4.81 12.13 -1.36
C ALA A 74 -3.64 11.22 -1.81
N SER A 75 -2.57 11.15 -1.02
CA SER A 75 -1.41 10.30 -1.32
C SER A 75 -1.72 8.80 -1.40
N HIS A 76 -2.83 8.31 -0.83
CA HIS A 76 -3.19 6.90 -0.97
C HIS A 76 -3.61 6.56 -2.40
N ALA A 77 -4.25 7.47 -3.13
CA ALA A 77 -4.60 7.23 -4.53
C ALA A 77 -3.34 7.08 -5.40
N ASP A 78 -2.33 7.92 -5.16
CA ASP A 78 -1.03 7.82 -5.84
C ASP A 78 -0.32 6.51 -5.47
N ILE A 79 -0.33 6.13 -4.19
CA ILE A 79 0.28 4.87 -3.72
C ILE A 79 -0.39 3.65 -4.36
N ILE A 80 -1.71 3.61 -4.39
CA ILE A 80 -2.47 2.52 -5.01
C ILE A 80 -2.12 2.43 -6.50
N SER A 81 -2.06 3.57 -7.19
CA SER A 81 -1.68 3.63 -8.60
C SER A 81 -0.26 3.08 -8.84
N GLU A 82 0.71 3.45 -8.00
CA GLU A 82 2.08 2.95 -8.12
C GLU A 82 2.19 1.46 -7.83
N LEU A 83 1.51 0.95 -6.80
CA LEU A 83 1.53 -0.48 -6.46
C LEU A 83 0.90 -1.31 -7.58
N VAL A 84 -0.23 -0.87 -8.12
CA VAL A 84 -0.88 -1.52 -9.26
C VAL A 84 -0.01 -1.46 -10.51
N ALA A 85 0.61 -0.31 -10.81
CA ALA A 85 1.55 -0.17 -11.93
C ALA A 85 2.79 -1.05 -11.77
N ALA A 86 3.22 -1.31 -10.54
CA ALA A 86 4.31 -2.22 -10.21
C ALA A 86 3.91 -3.71 -10.23
N GLY A 87 2.64 -4.02 -10.51
CA GLY A 87 2.15 -5.38 -10.64
C GLY A 87 1.69 -6.03 -9.34
N ALA A 88 1.31 -5.24 -8.32
CA ALA A 88 0.70 -5.76 -7.11
C ALA A 88 -0.54 -6.60 -7.44
N VAL A 89 -0.68 -7.76 -6.78
CA VAL A 89 -1.87 -8.59 -6.95
C VAL A 89 -3.06 -7.91 -6.29
N ILE A 90 -4.15 -7.80 -7.05
CA ILE A 90 -5.44 -7.32 -6.53
C ILE A 90 -6.20 -8.52 -6.01
N GLU A 91 -6.39 -8.59 -4.70
CA GLU A 91 -7.16 -9.65 -4.09
C GLU A 91 -8.64 -9.61 -4.55
N PRO A 92 -9.26 -10.77 -4.79
CA PRO A 92 -10.68 -10.83 -5.11
C PRO A 92 -11.54 -10.10 -4.07
N GLY A 93 -12.53 -9.32 -4.52
CA GLY A 93 -13.38 -8.55 -3.62
C GLY A 93 -12.82 -7.17 -3.24
N THR A 94 -11.55 -6.85 -3.56
CA THR A 94 -10.95 -5.53 -3.23
C THR A 94 -11.72 -4.38 -3.85
N LEU A 95 -12.07 -4.49 -5.15
CA LEU A 95 -12.82 -3.47 -5.87
C LEU A 95 -14.26 -3.36 -5.33
N GLU A 96 -14.93 -4.50 -5.16
CA GLU A 96 -16.30 -4.57 -4.67
C GLU A 96 -16.42 -4.00 -3.25
N TRP A 97 -15.44 -4.29 -2.40
CA TRP A 97 -15.35 -3.71 -1.06
C TRP A 97 -15.11 -2.20 -1.14
N TRP A 98 -14.18 -1.72 -1.97
CA TRP A 98 -13.88 -0.30 -2.14
C TRP A 98 -15.09 0.52 -2.61
N GLU A 99 -15.83 0.01 -3.61
CA GLU A 99 -16.98 0.70 -4.18
C GLU A 99 -18.11 0.93 -3.15
N GLN A 100 -18.23 0.04 -2.17
CA GLN A 100 -19.20 0.13 -1.07
C GLN A 100 -18.82 1.17 0.01
N GLN A 101 -17.58 1.65 0.03
CA GLN A 101 -17.12 2.57 1.08
C GLN A 101 -17.62 3.99 0.86
N ASP A 102 -17.99 4.66 1.95
CA ASP A 102 -18.33 6.08 1.93
C ASP A 102 -17.07 6.92 2.16
N VAL A 103 -16.50 7.43 1.06
CA VAL A 103 -15.26 8.20 1.05
C VAL A 103 -15.58 9.65 0.68
N PRO A 104 -15.13 10.67 1.44
CA PRO A 104 -15.57 12.05 1.21
C PRO A 104 -15.16 12.66 -0.14
N SER A 105 -14.01 12.26 -0.69
CA SER A 105 -13.61 12.70 -2.04
C SER A 105 -14.14 11.74 -3.10
N LYS A 106 -15.05 12.25 -3.94
CA LYS A 106 -15.58 11.51 -5.09
C LYS A 106 -14.50 11.26 -6.14
N GLU A 107 -13.60 12.22 -6.31
CA GLU A 107 -12.48 12.16 -7.25
C GLU A 107 -11.53 11.02 -6.86
N ALA A 108 -11.11 10.97 -5.59
CA ALA A 108 -10.27 9.88 -5.09
C ALA A 108 -11.00 8.52 -5.17
N LYS A 109 -12.31 8.49 -4.88
CA LYS A 109 -13.13 7.28 -5.00
C LYS A 109 -13.13 6.72 -6.42
N LEU A 110 -13.38 7.58 -7.41
CA LEU A 110 -13.40 7.21 -8.82
C LEU A 110 -12.01 6.78 -9.31
N LEU A 111 -10.98 7.56 -9.01
CA LEU A 111 -9.60 7.26 -9.43
C LEU A 111 -9.14 5.89 -8.93
N ILE A 112 -9.34 5.59 -7.64
CA ILE A 112 -8.95 4.29 -7.08
C ILE A 112 -9.79 3.16 -7.69
N ALA A 113 -11.09 3.34 -7.87
CA ALA A 113 -11.94 2.32 -8.50
C ALA A 113 -11.53 2.02 -9.95
N GLU A 114 -11.22 3.07 -10.73
CA GLU A 114 -10.70 2.91 -12.10
C GLU A 114 -9.33 2.23 -12.13
N THR A 115 -8.44 2.60 -11.20
CA THR A 115 -7.12 1.98 -11.07
C THR A 115 -7.23 0.48 -10.81
N LEU A 116 -8.04 0.08 -9.83
CA LEU A 116 -8.24 -1.33 -9.47
C LEU A 116 -8.91 -2.13 -10.60
N ARG A 117 -9.79 -1.50 -11.40
CA ARG A 117 -10.50 -2.13 -12.51
C ARG A 117 -9.59 -2.33 -13.73
N ASN A 118 -8.81 -1.32 -14.10
CA ASN A 118 -8.04 -1.32 -15.34
C ASN A 118 -6.87 -2.33 -15.33
N SER A 119 -6.37 -2.69 -14.16
CA SER A 119 -5.34 -3.72 -14.01
C SER A 119 -5.88 -5.16 -13.99
N GLN A 120 -7.21 -5.35 -13.95
CA GLN A 120 -7.85 -6.66 -14.13
C GLN A 120 -8.24 -6.95 -15.59
N ALA A 121 -7.96 -6.03 -16.51
CA ALA A 121 -8.21 -6.25 -17.94
C ALA A 121 -7.19 -7.25 -18.52
N PRO A 122 -7.63 -8.27 -19.29
CA PRO A 122 -6.79 -9.32 -19.84
C PRO A 122 -5.80 -8.86 -20.92
#